data_AF-A0A2V7XJM5-F1
#
_entry.id   AF-A0A2V7XJM5-F1
#
_cell.length_a   1.000
_cell.length_b   1.000
_cell.length_c   1.000
_cell.angle_alpha   90.00
_cell.angle_beta   90.00
_cell.angle_gamma   90.00
#
_symmetry.space_group_name_H-M   'P 1'
#
loop_
_entity.id
_entity.type
_entity.pdbx_description
1 polymer ?
#
loop_
_entity_poly.entity_id
_entity_poly.type
_entity_poly.pdbx_seq_one_letter_code
_entity_poly.pdbx_strand_id
1 'polypeptide(L)'
;MERHGLRLTLTAIAFCAGTTCLAAEVITAPSDDPAWGRAADNKILAQTLINEALAANPNLYTATLHAIAPGAKGAKDYMPQGYYTMIAGNFNRIGKKDSPEDVEVATENKTMLFQKMGDLSKFEVLIPQKDASNRVIGALILVYKDFNYGDSEEKLYQQSVAIRDGFAKRLSGAADLFKPTK
;
A
#
# COMPACT_ATOMS: atom_id res chain seq x y z
N MET A 1 -35.88 0.85 -81.03
CA MET A 1 -35.18 1.78 -81.94
C MET A 1 -33.79 2.00 -81.38
N GLU A 2 -32.80 1.64 -82.19
CA GLU A 2 -31.40 1.95 -81.96
C GLU A 2 -31.16 3.46 -81.79
N ARG A 3 -30.08 3.83 -81.08
CA ARG A 3 -29.00 4.67 -81.64
C ARG A 3 -27.88 4.95 -80.62
N HIS A 4 -26.65 4.72 -81.10
CA HIS A 4 -25.40 5.47 -80.91
C HIS A 4 -25.04 5.91 -79.47
N GLY A 5 -23.93 5.49 -78.87
CA GLY A 5 -22.58 5.45 -79.44
C GLY A 5 -21.83 6.71 -79.01
N LEU A 6 -21.12 6.64 -77.88
CA LEU A 6 -20.01 7.56 -77.59
C LEU A 6 -18.96 6.83 -76.75
N ARG A 7 -17.83 6.53 -77.40
CA ARG A 7 -16.60 6.06 -76.75
C ARG A 7 -16.00 7.26 -76.02
N LEU A 8 -15.80 7.13 -74.71
CA LEU A 8 -14.92 8.03 -73.96
C LEU A 8 -13.83 7.21 -73.28
N THR A 9 -12.61 7.57 -73.64
CA THR A 9 -11.36 6.89 -73.33
C THR A 9 -11.05 6.95 -71.84
N LEU A 10 -10.66 5.79 -71.29
CA LEU A 10 -10.16 5.60 -69.93
C LEU A 10 -9.00 6.56 -69.63
N THR A 11 -9.08 7.28 -68.51
CA THR A 11 -7.89 7.70 -67.76
C THR A 11 -8.01 7.10 -66.37
N ALA A 12 -7.21 6.08 -66.11
CA ALA A 12 -7.14 5.42 -64.82
C ALA A 12 -6.39 6.31 -63.83
N ILE A 13 -7.06 6.76 -62.78
CA ILE A 13 -6.42 7.28 -61.57
C ILE A 13 -6.49 6.15 -60.54
N ALA A 14 -5.34 5.53 -60.29
CA ALA A 14 -5.19 4.51 -59.27
C ALA A 14 -5.39 5.14 -57.89
N PHE A 15 -6.50 4.80 -57.23
CA PHE A 15 -6.75 5.15 -55.85
C PHE A 15 -6.12 4.07 -54.96
N CYS A 16 -4.88 4.30 -54.52
CA CYS A 16 -4.28 3.48 -53.47
C CYS A 16 -5.00 3.77 -52.15
N ALA A 17 -5.96 2.92 -51.78
CA ALA A 17 -6.57 2.90 -50.47
C ALA A 17 -5.55 2.43 -49.43
N GLY A 18 -4.76 3.38 -48.90
CA GLY A 18 -3.95 3.16 -47.72
C GLY A 18 -4.83 3.27 -46.47
N THR A 19 -5.38 2.16 -46.00
CA THR A 19 -6.04 2.10 -44.69
C THR A 19 -4.97 2.21 -43.61
N THR A 20 -4.67 3.42 -43.16
CA THR A 20 -3.86 3.63 -41.96
C THR A 20 -4.70 3.26 -40.73
N CYS A 21 -4.41 2.11 -40.13
CA CYS A 21 -4.79 1.82 -38.75
C CYS A 21 -4.15 2.88 -37.85
N LEU A 22 -4.96 3.83 -37.38
CA LEU A 22 -4.59 4.66 -36.23
C LEU A 22 -4.53 3.75 -35.00
N ALA A 23 -3.33 3.32 -34.63
CA ALA A 23 -3.08 2.80 -33.30
C ALA A 23 -3.30 3.95 -32.32
N ALA A 24 -4.36 3.88 -31.53
CA ALA A 24 -4.55 4.79 -30.42
C ALA A 24 -3.47 4.47 -29.37
N GLU A 25 -2.40 5.25 -29.36
CA GLU A 25 -1.45 5.24 -28.25
C GLU A 25 -2.20 5.74 -27.01
N VAL A 26 -2.39 4.84 -26.05
CA VAL A 26 -2.87 5.21 -24.72
C VAL A 26 -1.75 6.01 -24.07
N ILE A 27 -1.84 7.35 -24.16
CA ILE A 27 -0.99 8.26 -23.40
C ILE A 27 -1.43 8.13 -21.94
N THR A 28 -0.81 7.24 -21.18
CA THR A 28 -0.94 7.24 -19.73
C THR A 28 -0.22 8.47 -19.21
N ALA A 29 -0.98 9.43 -18.68
CA ALA A 29 -0.39 10.56 -17.96
C ALA A 29 0.54 10.05 -16.85
N PRO A 30 1.70 10.70 -16.60
CA PRO A 30 2.54 10.36 -15.46
C PRO A 30 1.69 10.45 -14.18
N SER A 31 1.72 9.41 -13.35
CA SER A 31 1.12 9.51 -12.03
C SER A 31 1.92 10.54 -11.22
N ASP A 32 1.24 11.53 -10.65
CA ASP A 32 1.82 12.48 -9.69
C ASP A 32 2.19 11.81 -8.34
N ASP A 33 1.91 10.51 -8.18
CA ASP A 33 2.32 9.77 -7.00
C ASP A 33 3.85 9.69 -6.91
N PRO A 34 4.45 10.10 -5.78
CA PRO A 34 5.88 9.92 -5.60
C PRO A 34 6.24 8.45 -5.73
N ALA A 35 7.37 8.17 -6.39
CA ALA A 35 7.90 6.82 -6.49
C ALA A 35 8.26 6.30 -5.10
N TRP A 36 7.33 5.59 -4.45
CA TRP A 36 7.54 5.01 -3.13
C TRP A 36 8.56 3.86 -3.19
N GLY A 37 9.23 3.63 -2.05
CA GLY A 37 10.16 2.53 -1.91
C GLY A 37 9.45 1.17 -2.01
N ARG A 38 10.19 0.17 -2.47
CA ARG A 38 9.72 -1.21 -2.61
C ARG A 38 10.02 -2.01 -1.35
N ALA A 39 9.10 -2.87 -0.96
CA ALA A 39 9.27 -3.76 0.19
C ALA A 39 10.50 -4.68 0.03
N ALA A 40 10.74 -5.18 -1.19
CA ALA A 40 11.85 -6.08 -1.50
C ALA A 40 13.24 -5.44 -1.28
N ASP A 41 13.31 -4.12 -1.48
CA ASP A 41 14.55 -3.34 -1.39
C ASP A 41 14.81 -2.83 0.04
N ASN A 42 13.81 -2.94 0.93
CA ASN A 42 13.85 -2.39 2.28
C ASN A 42 14.56 -3.34 3.27
N LYS A 43 15.82 -3.06 3.62
CA LYS A 43 16.67 -3.91 4.48
C LYS A 43 16.75 -3.39 5.91
N ILE A 44 15.60 -3.30 6.58
CA ILE A 44 15.50 -2.91 7.99
C ILE A 44 14.75 -3.97 8.81
N LEU A 45 14.96 -3.97 10.12
CA LEU A 45 14.32 -4.91 11.04
C LEU A 45 12.78 -4.88 10.94
N ALA A 46 12.17 -3.71 10.78
CA ALA A 46 10.72 -3.60 10.58
C ALA A 46 10.24 -4.40 9.35
N GLN A 47 10.98 -4.38 8.24
CA GLN A 47 10.64 -5.16 7.06
C GLN A 47 10.79 -6.66 7.33
N THR A 48 11.83 -7.07 8.04
CA THR A 48 12.01 -8.46 8.45
C THR A 48 10.83 -8.95 9.31
N LEU A 49 10.39 -8.16 10.28
CA LEU A 49 9.23 -8.49 11.13
C LEU A 49 7.94 -8.67 10.31
N ILE A 50 7.67 -7.76 9.37
CA ILE A 50 6.52 -7.86 8.47
C ILE A 50 6.58 -9.12 7.61
N ASN A 51 7.74 -9.41 7.01
CA ASN A 51 7.92 -10.59 6.17
C ASN A 51 7.69 -11.88 6.94
N GLU A 52 8.22 -11.99 8.16
CA GLU A 52 8.02 -13.14 9.05
C GLU A 52 6.55 -13.29 9.46
N ALA A 53 5.86 -12.19 9.78
CA ALA A 53 4.44 -12.22 10.14
C ALA A 53 3.58 -12.71 8.97
N LEU A 54 3.81 -12.22 7.75
CA LEU A 54 3.09 -12.68 6.56
C LEU A 54 3.35 -14.15 6.26
N ALA A 55 4.60 -14.61 6.40
CA ALA A 55 4.96 -16.01 6.21
C ALA A 55 4.28 -16.94 7.24
N ALA A 56 4.17 -16.49 8.50
CA ALA A 56 3.56 -17.26 9.58
C ALA A 56 2.02 -17.19 9.60
N ASN A 57 1.41 -16.21 8.92
CA ASN A 57 -0.04 -15.98 8.95
C ASN A 57 -0.61 -15.88 7.53
N PRO A 58 -0.91 -17.02 6.88
CA PRO A 58 -1.42 -17.04 5.50
C PRO A 58 -2.78 -16.34 5.28
N ASN A 59 -3.48 -15.98 6.37
CA ASN A 59 -4.71 -15.19 6.35
C ASN A 59 -4.49 -13.68 6.34
N LEU A 60 -3.25 -13.20 6.46
CA LEU A 60 -2.93 -11.79 6.23
C LEU A 60 -2.91 -11.50 4.73
N TYR A 61 -3.76 -10.56 4.31
CA TYR A 61 -3.71 -9.94 3.00
C TYR A 61 -2.65 -8.85 2.94
N THR A 62 -2.59 -8.00 3.98
CA THR A 62 -1.52 -7.01 4.15
C THR A 62 -1.06 -6.91 5.59
N ALA A 63 0.20 -6.56 5.75
CA ALA A 63 0.77 -6.14 7.01
C ALA A 63 1.69 -4.96 6.75
N THR A 64 1.48 -3.85 7.44
CA THR A 64 2.32 -2.65 7.33
C THR A 64 2.67 -2.11 8.71
N LEU A 65 3.87 -1.56 8.82
CA LEU A 65 4.36 -0.93 10.03
C LEU A 65 4.66 0.53 9.75
N HIS A 66 4.15 1.38 10.63
CA HIS A 66 4.14 2.81 10.47
C HIS A 66 4.86 3.46 11.65
N ALA A 67 5.80 4.37 11.35
CA ALA A 67 6.56 5.06 12.37
C ALA A 67 7.13 6.37 11.82
N ILE A 68 7.66 7.19 12.71
CA ILE A 68 8.46 8.36 12.35
C ILE A 68 9.86 7.87 11.97
N ALA A 69 10.28 8.12 10.72
CA ALA A 69 11.62 7.80 10.27
C ALA A 69 12.69 8.67 10.98
N PRO A 70 13.88 8.15 11.29
CA PRO A 70 14.96 8.94 11.84
C PRO A 70 15.27 10.16 10.96
N GLY A 71 15.35 11.35 11.56
CA GLY A 71 15.62 12.58 10.82
C GLY A 71 14.43 13.15 10.04
N ALA A 72 13.23 12.55 10.13
CA ALA A 72 12.01 13.15 9.61
C ALA A 72 11.77 14.52 10.29
N LYS A 73 11.83 15.60 9.52
CA LYS A 73 11.51 16.96 9.99
C LYS A 73 10.03 17.23 9.72
N GLY A 74 9.30 17.67 10.75
CA GLY A 74 7.90 18.05 10.61
C GLY A 74 7.76 19.38 9.87
N ALA A 75 6.85 19.45 8.89
CA ALA A 75 6.32 20.72 8.44
C ALA A 75 5.05 21.03 9.26
N LYS A 76 4.94 22.28 9.72
CA LYS A 76 3.81 22.90 10.42
C LYS A 76 3.49 22.38 11.84
N ASP A 77 3.78 23.26 12.80
CA ASP A 77 3.11 23.64 14.06
C ASP A 77 2.45 22.59 15.00
N TYR A 78 2.09 21.38 14.55
CA TYR A 78 1.35 20.39 15.33
C TYR A 78 2.06 19.04 15.51
N MET A 79 3.20 18.78 14.83
CA MET A 79 3.96 17.53 14.96
C MET A 79 5.47 17.78 15.14
N PRO A 80 5.94 18.09 16.36
CA PRO A 80 7.34 18.49 16.60
C PRO A 80 8.38 17.38 16.32
N GLN A 81 7.94 16.12 16.16
CA GLN A 81 8.83 14.96 15.96
C GLN A 81 8.94 14.46 14.51
N GLY A 82 8.19 15.01 13.55
CA GLY A 82 8.16 14.52 12.16
C GLY A 82 6.81 13.92 11.76
N TYR A 83 6.71 13.41 10.53
CA TYR A 83 5.51 12.74 10.03
C TYR A 83 5.64 11.22 10.12
N TYR A 84 4.53 10.54 10.43
CA TYR A 84 4.46 9.09 10.28
C TYR A 84 4.40 8.71 8.79
N THR A 85 5.10 7.62 8.49
CA THR A 85 5.11 7.01 7.16
C THR A 85 5.06 5.50 7.30
N MET A 86 4.61 4.83 6.24
CA MET A 86 4.77 3.38 6.10
C MET A 86 6.26 3.05 5.96
N ILE A 87 6.87 2.52 7.01
CA ILE A 87 8.30 2.17 7.00
C ILE A 87 8.57 0.74 6.58
N ALA A 88 7.58 -0.13 6.66
CA ALA A 88 7.64 -1.53 6.24
C ALA A 88 6.26 -2.01 5.79
N GLY A 89 6.23 -2.95 4.86
CA GLY A 89 4.96 -3.47 4.33
C GLY A 89 5.15 -4.53 3.26
N ASN A 90 4.08 -5.16 2.78
CA ASN A 90 4.09 -6.01 1.58
C ASN A 90 3.61 -5.30 0.30
N PHE A 91 3.28 -4.00 0.38
CA PHE A 91 3.05 -3.15 -0.77
C PHE A 91 4.24 -2.22 -1.00
N ASN A 92 4.48 -1.86 -2.26
CA ASN A 92 5.56 -0.95 -2.67
C ASN A 92 5.17 0.51 -2.39
N ARG A 93 4.98 0.82 -1.11
CA ARG A 93 4.53 2.12 -0.59
C ARG A 93 5.44 2.62 0.56
N ILE A 94 6.68 2.14 0.61
CA ILE A 94 7.61 2.53 1.68
C ILE A 94 7.92 4.02 1.59
N GLY A 95 7.78 4.73 2.70
CA GLY A 95 7.87 6.19 2.79
C GLY A 95 6.59 6.94 2.44
N LYS A 96 5.50 6.25 2.07
CA LYS A 96 4.19 6.88 1.89
C LYS A 96 3.76 7.50 3.22
N LYS A 97 3.31 8.76 3.17
CA LYS A 97 2.74 9.47 4.32
C LYS A 97 1.46 8.79 4.80
N ASP A 98 1.33 8.70 6.11
CA ASP A 98 0.20 8.10 6.80
C ASP A 98 -1.08 8.91 6.67
N SER A 99 -2.22 8.22 6.74
CA SER A 99 -3.52 8.87 6.89
C SER A 99 -3.68 9.39 8.34
N PRO A 100 -4.65 10.29 8.59
CA PRO A 100 -4.96 10.70 9.96
C PRO A 100 -5.26 9.53 10.91
N GLU A 101 -5.95 8.50 10.42
CA GLU A 101 -6.31 7.31 11.22
C GLU A 101 -5.07 6.51 11.64
N ASP A 102 -4.12 6.30 10.74
CA ASP A 102 -2.85 5.64 11.02
C ASP A 102 -2.05 6.41 12.10
N VAL A 103 -2.06 7.75 12.02
CA VAL A 103 -1.42 8.64 13.00
C VAL A 103 -2.12 8.53 14.35
N GLU A 104 -3.45 8.61 14.42
CA GLU A 104 -4.23 8.51 15.65
C GLU A 104 -3.95 7.20 16.42
N VAL A 105 -3.82 6.09 15.70
CA VAL A 105 -3.48 4.79 16.30
C VAL A 105 -2.16 4.87 17.07
N ALA A 106 -1.15 5.53 16.50
CA ALA A 106 0.15 5.69 17.14
C ALA A 106 0.16 6.78 18.24
N THR A 107 -0.50 7.92 18.03
CA THR A 107 -0.40 9.07 18.95
C THR A 107 -1.39 9.02 20.10
N GLU A 108 -2.55 8.40 19.90
CA GLU A 108 -3.61 8.32 20.92
C GLU A 108 -3.67 6.94 21.60
N ASN A 109 -2.79 6.00 21.19
CA ASN A 109 -2.80 4.61 21.66
C ASN A 109 -4.18 3.94 21.44
N LYS A 110 -4.81 4.28 20.31
CA LYS A 110 -6.15 3.85 19.92
C LYS A 110 -6.08 2.56 19.08
N THR A 111 -7.03 1.66 19.29
CA THR A 111 -7.23 0.50 18.41
C THR A 111 -8.45 0.76 17.54
N MET A 112 -8.34 0.46 16.25
CA MET A 112 -9.45 0.56 15.30
C MET A 112 -9.64 -0.78 14.60
N LEU A 113 -10.89 -1.23 14.53
CA LEU A 113 -11.32 -2.46 13.87
C LEU A 113 -12.46 -2.11 12.93
N PHE A 114 -12.35 -2.47 11.65
CA PHE A 114 -13.42 -2.23 10.71
C PHE A 114 -13.29 -3.14 9.47
N GLN A 115 -14.43 -3.43 8.85
CA GLN A 115 -14.44 -4.02 7.51
C GLN A 115 -13.80 -3.04 6.53
N LYS A 116 -12.92 -3.57 5.66
CA LYS A 116 -12.18 -2.76 4.71
C LYS A 116 -13.13 -2.04 3.75
N MET A 117 -13.03 -0.71 3.73
CA MET A 117 -13.76 0.08 2.75
C MET A 117 -13.34 -0.29 1.32
N GLY A 118 -14.32 -0.56 0.45
CA GLY A 118 -14.11 -0.97 -0.94
C GLY A 118 -13.91 -2.47 -1.14
N ASP A 119 -13.73 -3.26 -0.08
CA ASP A 119 -13.66 -4.72 -0.15
C ASP A 119 -14.11 -5.35 1.17
N LEU A 120 -15.41 -5.61 1.29
CA LEU A 120 -16.02 -6.16 2.52
C LEU A 120 -15.59 -7.60 2.82
N SER A 121 -14.88 -8.28 1.90
CA SER A 121 -14.24 -9.58 2.17
C SER A 121 -12.99 -9.46 3.05
N LYS A 122 -12.61 -8.25 3.44
CA LYS A 122 -11.41 -7.96 4.22
C LYS A 122 -11.76 -7.23 5.51
N PHE A 123 -10.94 -7.48 6.52
CA PHE A 123 -11.07 -6.83 7.83
C PHE A 123 -9.76 -6.20 8.23
N GLU A 124 -9.79 -4.93 8.62
CA GLU A 124 -8.62 -4.16 9.02
C GLU A 124 -8.54 -4.08 10.54
N VAL A 125 -7.36 -4.37 11.06
CA VAL A 125 -7.00 -4.23 12.47
C VAL A 125 -5.82 -3.28 12.56
N LEU A 126 -6.07 -2.09 13.08
CA LEU A 126 -5.05 -1.08 13.33
C LEU A 126 -4.81 -1.02 14.83
N ILE A 127 -3.58 -1.31 15.24
CA ILE A 127 -3.20 -1.35 16.65
C ILE A 127 -1.90 -0.58 16.90
N PRO A 128 -1.72 0.04 18.09
CA PRO A 128 -0.48 0.71 18.44
C PRO A 128 0.68 -0.30 18.45
N GLN A 129 1.75 -0.05 17.69
CA GLN A 129 2.95 -0.86 17.77
C GLN A 129 3.74 -0.45 19.01
N LYS A 130 4.19 -1.43 19.80
CA LYS A 130 4.89 -1.21 21.05
C LYS A 130 6.28 -1.83 21.06
N ASP A 131 7.13 -1.31 21.93
CA ASP A 131 8.39 -1.93 22.31
C ASP A 131 8.23 -2.87 23.52
N ALA A 132 9.32 -3.54 23.92
CA ALA A 132 9.37 -4.46 25.05
C ALA A 132 9.06 -3.79 26.40
N SER A 133 9.13 -2.46 26.49
CA SER A 133 8.75 -1.67 27.66
C SER A 133 7.31 -1.12 27.57
N ASN A 134 6.51 -1.64 26.62
CA ASN A 134 5.12 -1.23 26.37
C ASN A 134 4.96 0.24 25.96
N ARG A 135 6.02 0.89 25.48
CA ARG A 135 5.94 2.25 24.91
C ARG A 135 5.45 2.15 23.48
N VAL A 136 4.55 3.05 23.08
CA VAL A 136 4.10 3.14 21.69
C VAL A 136 5.22 3.74 20.84
N ILE A 137 5.59 3.05 19.77
CA ILE A 137 6.69 3.40 18.86
C ILE A 137 6.23 3.49 17.40
N GLY A 138 4.93 3.34 17.14
CA GLY A 138 4.34 3.32 15.81
C GLY A 138 2.92 2.77 15.79
N ALA A 139 2.45 2.44 14.59
CA ALA A 139 1.22 1.68 14.35
C ALA A 139 1.52 0.42 13.54
N LEU A 140 0.81 -0.66 13.85
CA LEU A 140 0.80 -1.90 13.09
C LEU A 140 -0.59 -2.06 12.49
N ILE A 141 -0.65 -2.19 11.16
CA ILE A 141 -1.89 -2.32 10.41
C ILE A 141 -1.89 -3.69 9.74
N LEU A 142 -2.88 -4.50 10.08
CA LEU A 142 -3.06 -5.84 9.58
C LEU A 142 -4.41 -5.93 8.88
N VAL A 143 -4.41 -6.41 7.65
CA VAL A 143 -5.64 -6.67 6.90
C VAL A 143 -5.74 -8.17 6.68
N TYR A 144 -6.85 -8.73 7.10
CA TYR A 144 -7.15 -10.15 6.96
C TYR A 144 -8.03 -10.39 5.73
N LYS A 145 -7.82 -11.51 5.05
CA LYS A 145 -8.67 -11.96 3.94
C LYS A 145 -9.86 -12.79 4.45
N ASP A 146 -10.82 -13.00 3.56
CA ASP A 146 -11.94 -13.94 3.69
C ASP A 146 -12.82 -13.68 4.92
N PHE A 147 -12.97 -12.41 5.31
CA PHE A 147 -13.86 -12.00 6.39
C PHE A 147 -15.30 -11.90 5.91
N ASN A 148 -16.23 -12.50 6.65
CA ASN A 148 -17.65 -12.45 6.40
C ASN A 148 -18.38 -11.80 7.58
N TYR A 149 -19.57 -11.27 7.31
CA TYR A 149 -20.44 -10.76 8.37
C TYR A 149 -20.76 -11.87 9.38
N GLY A 150 -20.50 -11.61 10.66
CA GLY A 150 -20.65 -12.59 11.74
C GLY A 150 -19.36 -13.33 12.12
N ASP A 151 -18.28 -13.18 11.35
CA ASP A 151 -16.96 -13.64 11.78
C ASP A 151 -16.49 -12.86 13.01
N SER A 152 -15.71 -13.53 13.87
CA SER A 152 -15.26 -12.95 15.13
C SER A 152 -14.17 -11.90 14.91
N GLU A 153 -14.56 -10.62 15.00
CA GLU A 153 -13.65 -9.48 15.03
C GLU A 153 -12.65 -9.60 16.20
N GLU A 154 -13.12 -10.09 17.36
CA GLU A 154 -12.30 -10.34 18.53
C GLU A 154 -11.16 -11.31 18.22
N LYS A 155 -11.42 -12.40 17.49
CA LYS A 155 -10.37 -13.37 17.12
C LYS A 155 -9.27 -12.72 16.27
N LEU A 156 -9.65 -11.87 15.32
CA LEU A 156 -8.67 -11.14 14.49
C LEU A 156 -7.91 -10.10 15.30
N TYR A 157 -8.57 -9.43 16.24
CA TYR A 157 -7.91 -8.55 17.19
C TYR A 157 -6.88 -9.29 18.05
N GLN A 158 -7.25 -10.43 18.65
CA GLN A 158 -6.33 -11.24 19.45
C GLN A 158 -5.15 -11.78 18.63
N GLN A 159 -5.39 -12.22 17.39
CA GLN A 159 -4.31 -12.59 16.47
C GLN A 159 -3.36 -11.41 16.21
N SER A 160 -3.91 -10.22 16.00
CA SER A 160 -3.12 -8.99 15.77
C SER A 160 -2.29 -8.59 17.00
N VAL A 161 -2.86 -8.71 18.20
CA VAL A 161 -2.15 -8.50 19.47
C VAL A 161 -0.98 -9.48 19.59
N ALA A 162 -1.19 -10.76 19.29
CA ALA A 162 -0.13 -11.77 19.37
C ALA A 162 1.04 -11.47 18.41
N ILE A 163 0.74 -11.00 17.19
CA ILE A 163 1.77 -10.56 16.23
C ILE A 163 2.54 -9.35 16.77
N ARG A 164 1.83 -8.30 17.22
CA ARG A 164 2.41 -7.08 17.80
C ARG A 164 3.30 -7.38 19.01
N ASP A 165 2.88 -8.28 19.88
CA ASP A 165 3.63 -8.67 21.07
C ASP A 165 4.86 -9.53 20.70
N GLY A 166 4.75 -10.34 19.64
CA GLY A 166 5.90 -11.01 19.04
C GLY A 166 6.95 -10.01 18.53
N PHE A 167 6.52 -8.92 17.89
CA PHE A 167 7.42 -7.84 17.47
C PHE A 167 8.02 -7.11 18.68
N ALA A 168 7.19 -6.75 19.66
CA ALA A 168 7.61 -5.99 20.84
C ALA A 168 8.77 -6.65 21.59
N LYS A 169 8.81 -7.99 21.67
CA LYS A 169 9.91 -8.77 22.29
C LYS A 169 11.28 -8.52 21.65
N ARG A 170 11.33 -8.01 20.41
CA ARG A 170 12.56 -7.76 19.63
C ARG A 170 12.91 -6.28 19.53
N LEU A 171 12.13 -5.41 20.17
CA LEU A 171 12.24 -3.96 20.04
C LEU A 171 12.44 -3.36 21.44
N SER A 172 13.59 -2.74 21.67
CA SER A 172 13.89 -1.95 22.87
C SER A 172 13.47 -0.48 22.72
N GLY A 173 13.05 -0.07 21.52
CA GLY A 173 12.56 1.28 21.20
C GLY A 173 12.42 1.52 19.70
N ALA A 174 11.95 2.70 19.31
CA ALA A 174 11.66 3.02 17.91
C ALA A 174 12.87 2.90 16.96
N ALA A 175 14.09 3.20 17.45
CA ALA A 175 15.31 3.09 16.66
C ALA A 175 15.58 1.66 16.15
N ASP A 176 15.09 0.64 16.88
CA ASP A 176 15.29 -0.75 16.47
C ASP A 176 14.56 -1.09 15.17
N LEU A 177 13.43 -0.43 14.89
CA LEU A 177 12.67 -0.62 13.65
C LEU A 177 13.51 -0.37 12.39
N PHE A 178 14.49 0.54 12.50
CA PHE A 178 15.35 0.99 11.40
C PHE A 178 16.72 0.34 11.39
N LYS A 179 16.99 -0.59 12.32
CA LYS A 179 18.26 -1.33 12.32
C LYS A 179 18.44 -2.05 10.99
N PRO A 180 19.58 -1.88 10.30
CA PRO A 180 19.83 -2.59 9.06
C PRO A 180 19.79 -4.10 9.23
N THR A 181 19.24 -4.78 8.25
CA THR A 181 19.29 -6.24 8.13
C THR A 181 20.06 -6.64 6.87
N LYS A 182 20.45 -7.91 6.77
CA LYS A 182 21.16 -8.44 5.60
C LYS A 182 20.21 -8.62 4.41
#